data_AF-A0A1C5VR35-F1
#
_entry.id   AF-A0A1C5VR35-F1
#
_cell.length_a   1.000
_cell.length_b   1.000
_cell.length_c   1.000
_cell.angle_alpha   90.00
_cell.angle_beta   90.00
_cell.angle_gamma   90.00
#
_symmetry.space_group_name_H-M   'P 1'
#
loop_
_entity.id
_entity.type
_entity.pdbx_description
1 polymer ?
#
loop_
_entity_poly.entity_id
_entity_poly.type
_entity_poly.pdbx_seq_one_letter_code
_entity_poly.pdbx_strand_id
1 'polypeptide(L)'
;MIQTIACYISKWNKEKLGLSENERKVIEFGMEVFLDGCVKIIVLLSIAFAFNRVKEFAVCLVCFCGLRYWAGGIHCKTTFRCLLAMILLCLLSVYTGEYISGIISAPSVINYLWGTCILIGGIKAPGQTTKAFTEEQIWRKKAATVLFIIFLWGISVVLKGSYLRNIMLISVIFEMLSILPCKRNKI
;
A
#
# COMPACT_ATOMS: atom_id res chain seq x y z
N MET A 1 14.88 2.92 -19.35
CA MET A 1 15.45 1.66 -18.85
C MET A 1 14.38 0.61 -18.55
N ILE A 2 13.46 0.83 -17.59
CA ILE A 2 12.41 -0.14 -17.25
C ILE A 2 11.54 -0.52 -18.47
N GLN A 3 11.02 0.48 -19.18
CA GLN A 3 10.23 0.26 -20.41
C GLN A 3 10.99 -0.52 -21.47
N THR A 4 12.29 -0.25 -21.63
CA THR A 4 13.16 -0.96 -22.58
C THR A 4 13.26 -2.45 -22.22
N ILE A 5 13.45 -2.76 -20.94
CA ILE A 5 13.52 -4.15 -20.44
C ILE A 5 12.17 -4.83 -20.58
N ALA A 6 11.07 -4.17 -20.22
CA ALA A 6 9.71 -4.70 -20.36
C ALA A 6 9.37 -5.02 -21.83
N CYS A 7 9.75 -4.13 -22.75
CA CYS A 7 9.58 -4.33 -24.19
C CYS A 7 10.40 -5.50 -24.72
N TYR A 8 11.65 -5.65 -24.25
CA TYR A 8 12.50 -6.77 -24.64
C TYR A 8 11.90 -8.11 -24.19
N ILE A 9 11.46 -8.19 -22.92
CA ILE A 9 10.83 -9.38 -22.35
C ILE A 9 9.52 -9.71 -23.07
N SER A 10 8.70 -8.71 -23.38
CA SER A 10 7.42 -8.94 -24.07
C SER A 10 7.63 -9.44 -25.50
N LYS A 11 8.61 -8.90 -26.25
CA LYS A 11 8.98 -9.39 -27.58
C LYS A 11 9.46 -10.84 -27.56
N TRP A 12 10.35 -11.17 -26.63
CA TRP A 12 10.84 -12.53 -26.46
C TRP A 12 9.71 -13.53 -26.14
N ASN A 13 8.77 -13.14 -25.27
CA ASN A 13 7.58 -13.95 -24.97
C ASN A 13 6.69 -14.14 -26.20
N LYS A 14 6.45 -13.08 -26.97
CA LYS A 14 5.66 -13.15 -28.19
C LYS A 14 6.26 -14.15 -29.19
N GLU A 15 7.57 -14.06 -29.43
CA GLU A 15 8.27 -14.93 -30.37
C GLU A 15 8.26 -16.40 -29.93
N LYS A 16 8.40 -16.66 -28.62
CA LYS A 16 8.44 -18.03 -28.09
C LYS A 16 7.07 -18.70 -27.96
N LEU A 17 6.04 -17.92 -27.63
CA LEU A 17 4.71 -18.45 -27.32
C LEU A 17 3.68 -18.21 -28.42
N GLY A 18 4.07 -17.56 -29.53
CA GLY A 18 3.18 -17.29 -30.65
C GLY A 18 2.04 -16.33 -30.32
N LEU A 19 2.29 -15.37 -29.42
CA LEU A 19 1.24 -14.49 -28.89
C LEU A 19 0.76 -13.45 -29.91
N SER A 20 -0.48 -13.02 -29.74
CA SER A 20 -1.01 -11.85 -30.44
C SER A 20 -0.34 -10.55 -29.99
N GLU A 21 -0.46 -9.49 -30.79
CA GLU A 21 0.04 -8.16 -30.38
C GLU A 21 -0.68 -7.60 -29.15
N ASN A 22 -1.96 -7.95 -28.94
CA ASN A 22 -2.69 -7.51 -27.77
C ASN A 22 -2.15 -8.18 -26.49
N GLU A 23 -1.90 -9.49 -26.53
CA GLU A 23 -1.29 -10.21 -25.41
C GLU A 23 0.12 -9.69 -25.12
N ARG A 24 0.92 -9.41 -26.16
CA ARG A 24 2.25 -8.80 -25.98
C ARG A 24 2.16 -7.47 -25.23
N LYS A 25 1.23 -6.59 -25.60
CA LYS A 25 1.03 -5.30 -24.93
C LYS A 25 0.60 -5.45 -23.46
N VAL A 26 -0.26 -6.44 -23.17
CA VAL A 26 -0.66 -6.75 -21.79
C VAL A 26 0.55 -7.22 -20.96
N ILE A 27 1.38 -8.09 -21.53
CA ILE A 27 2.62 -8.55 -20.88
C ILE A 27 3.59 -7.38 -20.68
N GLU A 28 3.79 -6.55 -21.70
CA GLU A 28 4.68 -5.39 -21.62
C GLU A 28 4.28 -4.45 -20.48
N PHE A 29 2.99 -4.11 -20.37
CA PHE A 29 2.48 -3.28 -19.28
C PHE A 29 2.63 -3.96 -17.92
N GLY A 30 2.30 -5.26 -17.82
CA GLY A 30 2.46 -6.03 -16.59
C GLY A 30 3.92 -6.06 -16.11
N MET A 31 4.86 -6.26 -17.04
CA MET A 31 6.30 -6.24 -16.76
C MET A 31 6.80 -4.86 -16.36
N GLU A 32 6.30 -3.79 -16.99
CA GLU A 32 6.63 -2.42 -16.60
C GLU A 32 6.21 -2.14 -15.15
N VAL A 33 4.97 -2.47 -14.78
CA VAL A 33 4.45 -2.30 -13.41
C VAL A 33 5.23 -3.15 -12.41
N PHE A 34 5.53 -4.40 -12.76
CA PHE A 34 6.28 -5.32 -11.89
C PHE A 34 7.70 -4.81 -11.62
N LEU A 35 8.45 -4.47 -12.67
CA LEU A 35 9.82 -3.98 -12.56
C LEU A 35 9.89 -2.64 -11.80
N ASP A 36 8.93 -1.74 -12.06
CA ASP A 36 8.78 -0.49 -11.30
C ASP A 36 8.57 -0.75 -9.79
N GLY A 37 7.74 -1.75 -9.45
CA GLY A 37 7.55 -2.22 -8.08
C GLY A 37 8.84 -2.76 -7.46
N CYS A 38 9.57 -3.63 -8.17
CA CYS A 38 10.84 -4.18 -7.70
C CYS A 38 11.88 -3.10 -7.39
N VAL A 39 12.05 -2.12 -8.30
CA VAL A 39 12.98 -1.00 -8.10
C VAL A 39 12.61 -0.21 -6.85
N LYS A 40 11.32 0.09 -6.65
CA LYS A 40 10.85 0.81 -5.44
C LYS A 40 11.17 0.05 -4.16
N ILE A 41 10.88 -1.26 -4.13
CA ILE A 41 11.16 -2.10 -2.95
C ILE A 41 12.66 -2.13 -2.66
N ILE A 42 13.51 -2.32 -3.68
CA ILE A 42 14.96 -2.32 -3.51
C ILE A 42 15.45 -0.99 -2.93
N VAL A 43 14.98 0.15 -3.46
CA VAL A 43 15.35 1.48 -2.95
C VAL A 43 14.89 1.66 -1.50
N LEU A 44 13.64 1.30 -1.18
CA LEU A 44 13.07 1.44 0.16
C LEU A 44 13.80 0.56 1.19
N LEU A 45 14.15 -0.68 0.83
CA LEU A 45 14.93 -1.57 1.69
C LEU A 45 16.38 -1.10 1.85
N SER A 46 16.99 -0.54 0.81
CA SER A 46 18.34 0.04 0.88
C SER A 46 18.39 1.22 1.86
N ILE A 47 17.38 2.08 1.81
CA ILE A 47 17.20 3.17 2.79
C ILE A 47 17.00 2.58 4.19
N ALA A 48 16.10 1.61 4.33
CA ALA A 48 15.85 0.98 5.63
C ALA A 48 17.12 0.36 6.24
N PHE A 49 17.97 -0.24 5.41
CA PHE A 49 19.27 -0.78 5.82
C PHE A 49 20.24 0.33 6.24
N ALA A 50 20.34 1.42 5.48
CA ALA A 50 21.18 2.57 5.81
C ALA A 50 20.81 3.21 7.17
N PHE A 51 19.52 3.23 7.52
CA PHE A 51 19.03 3.71 8.81
C PHE A 51 19.03 2.65 9.92
N ASN A 52 19.40 1.39 9.60
CA ASN A 52 19.32 0.24 10.50
C ASN A 52 17.91 0.00 11.09
N ARG A 53 16.87 0.21 10.26
CA ARG A 53 15.44 0.09 10.62
C ARG A 53 14.67 -0.82 9.64
N VAL A 54 15.33 -1.87 9.15
CA VAL A 54 14.77 -2.81 8.16
C VAL A 54 13.45 -3.42 8.64
N LYS A 55 13.39 -3.81 9.92
CA LYS A 55 12.21 -4.43 10.54
C LYS A 55 11.01 -3.48 10.52
N GLU A 56 11.21 -2.23 10.92
CA GLU A 56 10.17 -1.21 11.01
C GLU A 56 9.65 -0.81 9.63
N PHE A 57 10.57 -0.65 8.66
CA PHE A 57 10.20 -0.41 7.26
C PHE A 57 9.41 -1.57 6.67
N ALA A 58 9.81 -2.83 6.94
CA ALA A 58 9.07 -3.99 6.47
C ALA A 58 7.64 -4.01 7.02
N VAL A 59 7.47 -3.73 8.32
CA VAL A 59 6.14 -3.61 8.95
C VAL A 59 5.32 -2.50 8.30
N CYS A 60 5.91 -1.33 8.08
CA CYS A 60 5.27 -0.21 7.41
C CYS A 60 4.79 -0.59 6.00
N LEU A 61 5.68 -1.18 5.19
CA LEU A 61 5.39 -1.60 3.83
C LEU A 61 4.29 -2.66 3.76
N VAL A 62 4.33 -3.67 4.64
CA VAL A 62 3.28 -4.71 4.68
C VAL A 62 1.92 -4.10 5.02
N CYS A 63 1.86 -3.26 6.06
CA CYS A 63 0.60 -2.64 6.49
C CYS A 63 0.05 -1.72 5.41
N PHE A 64 0.88 -0.81 4.92
CA PHE A 64 0.47 0.23 4.00
C PHE A 64 0.23 -0.31 2.58
N CYS A 65 1.17 -1.06 1.98
CA CYS A 65 0.99 -1.62 0.64
C CYS A 65 -0.07 -2.73 0.61
N GLY A 66 -0.12 -3.57 1.66
CA GLY A 66 -1.15 -4.59 1.79
C GLY A 66 -2.55 -3.98 1.85
N LEU A 67 -2.71 -2.89 2.60
CA LEU A 67 -3.98 -2.20 2.70
C LEU A 67 -4.31 -1.47 1.39
N ARG A 68 -3.36 -0.76 0.78
CA ARG A 68 -3.50 -0.11 -0.53
C ARG A 68 -3.99 -1.08 -1.63
N TYR A 69 -3.50 -2.31 -1.64
CA TYR A 69 -3.92 -3.31 -2.63
C TYR A 69 -5.44 -3.55 -2.63
N TRP A 70 -6.05 -3.59 -1.43
CA TRP A 70 -7.49 -3.76 -1.27
C TRP A 70 -8.24 -2.43 -1.37
N ALA A 71 -7.71 -1.43 -0.70
CA ALA A 71 -8.38 -0.19 -0.38
C ALA A 71 -8.22 0.89 -1.46
N GLY A 72 -7.26 0.75 -2.39
CA GLY A 72 -6.99 1.73 -3.44
C GLY A 72 -6.21 2.93 -2.91
N GLY A 73 -6.54 4.14 -3.37
CA GLY A 73 -5.93 5.39 -2.89
C GLY A 73 -5.34 6.25 -4.01
N ILE A 74 -4.85 7.43 -3.65
CA ILE A 74 -4.25 8.34 -4.64
C ILE A 74 -2.92 7.77 -5.15
N HIS A 75 -2.75 7.79 -6.48
CA HIS A 75 -1.46 7.58 -7.13
C HIS A 75 -0.88 8.91 -7.63
N CYS A 76 0.42 9.10 -7.41
CA CYS A 76 1.12 10.26 -7.96
C CYS A 76 1.23 10.15 -9.49
N LYS A 77 1.23 11.30 -10.18
CA LYS A 77 1.36 11.36 -11.65
C LYS A 77 2.64 10.73 -12.21
N THR A 78 3.68 10.58 -11.39
CA THR A 78 4.97 10.01 -11.82
C THR A 78 5.48 8.99 -10.81
N THR A 79 6.19 7.97 -11.30
CA THR A 79 6.89 6.95 -10.50
C THR A 79 7.80 7.59 -9.45
N PHE A 80 8.60 8.59 -9.83
CA PHE A 80 9.55 9.24 -8.94
C PHE A 80 8.86 9.94 -7.76
N ARG A 81 7.76 10.65 -8.01
CA ARG A 81 6.97 11.28 -6.94
C ARG A 81 6.35 10.25 -6.01
N CYS A 82 5.89 9.12 -6.56
CA CYS A 82 5.37 8.02 -5.75
C CYS A 82 6.47 7.41 -4.87
N LEU A 83 7.67 7.17 -5.41
CA LEU A 83 8.81 6.68 -4.64
C LEU A 83 9.19 7.65 -3.52
N LEU A 84 9.28 8.95 -3.80
CA LEU A 84 9.57 9.96 -2.77
C LEU A 84 8.49 9.97 -1.67
N ALA A 85 7.21 9.91 -2.05
CA ALA A 85 6.12 9.83 -1.09
C ALA A 85 6.18 8.56 -0.23
N MET A 86 6.52 7.41 -0.82
CA MET A 86 6.72 6.15 -0.10
C MET A 86 7.86 6.26 0.92
N ILE A 87 9.00 6.85 0.52
CA ILE A 87 10.15 7.05 1.41
C ILE A 87 9.74 7.92 2.60
N LEU A 88 9.09 9.07 2.34
CA LEU A 88 8.62 9.98 3.38
C LEU A 88 7.61 9.31 4.30
N LEU A 89 6.67 8.55 3.75
CA LEU A 89 5.67 7.83 4.53
C LEU A 89 6.33 6.78 5.44
N CYS A 90 7.26 5.99 4.92
CA CYS A 90 7.96 5.00 5.75
C CYS A 90 8.75 5.68 6.86
N LEU A 91 9.53 6.73 6.56
CA LEU A 91 10.27 7.48 7.58
C LEU A 91 9.32 8.07 8.64
N LEU A 92 8.26 8.76 8.23
CA LEU A 92 7.28 9.33 9.15
C LEU A 92 6.59 8.27 10.00
N SER A 93 6.16 7.15 9.42
CA SER A 93 5.57 6.04 10.18
C SER A 93 6.51 5.48 11.23
N VAL A 94 7.78 5.26 10.88
CA VAL A 94 8.77 4.68 11.80
C VAL A 94 9.08 5.65 12.94
N TYR A 95 9.51 6.87 12.62
CA TYR A 95 9.93 7.83 13.65
C TYR A 95 8.75 8.34 14.49
N THR A 96 7.60 8.60 13.87
CA THR A 96 6.41 9.02 14.62
C THR A 96 5.91 7.89 15.49
N GLY A 97 5.83 6.65 14.97
CA GLY A 97 5.37 5.49 15.73
C GLY A 97 6.24 5.18 16.96
N GLU A 98 7.55 5.35 16.83
CA GLU A 98 8.51 5.22 17.94
C GLU A 98 8.34 6.36 18.96
N TYR A 99 8.29 7.61 18.49
CA TYR A 99 8.15 8.79 19.36
C TYR A 99 6.83 8.79 20.14
N ILE A 100 5.70 8.54 19.47
CA ILE A 100 4.38 8.52 20.13
C ILE A 100 4.20 7.32 21.03
N SER A 101 5.06 6.29 20.96
CA SER A 101 4.99 5.16 21.88
C SER A 101 5.12 5.58 23.34
N GLY A 102 5.84 6.67 23.60
CA GLY A 102 5.97 7.27 24.93
C GLY A 102 4.79 8.16 25.35
N ILE A 103 3.93 8.57 24.41
CA ILE A 103 2.84 9.55 24.63
C ILE A 103 1.47 8.86 24.58
N ILE A 104 1.24 8.05 23.54
CA ILE A 104 -0.02 7.37 23.24
C ILE A 104 0.20 5.87 23.46
N SER A 105 0.14 5.44 24.72
CA SER A 105 0.27 4.04 25.10
C SER A 105 -1.06 3.44 25.59
N ALA A 106 -2.03 4.30 25.92
CA ALA A 106 -3.35 3.92 26.42
C ALA A 106 -4.09 3.03 25.41
N PRO A 107 -4.45 1.78 25.78
CA PRO A 107 -5.13 0.85 24.88
C PRO A 107 -6.46 1.38 24.32
N SER A 108 -7.19 2.19 25.10
CA SER A 108 -8.46 2.80 24.68
C SER A 108 -8.29 3.74 23.48
N VAL A 109 -7.28 4.61 23.50
CA VAL A 109 -6.99 5.55 22.41
C VAL A 109 -6.60 4.80 21.13
N ILE A 110 -5.78 3.77 21.26
CA ILE A 110 -5.34 2.95 20.12
C ILE A 110 -6.52 2.20 19.49
N ASN A 111 -7.37 1.59 20.31
CA ASN A 111 -8.57 0.91 19.83
C ASN A 111 -9.55 1.88 19.16
N TYR A 112 -9.69 3.09 19.69
CA TYR A 112 -10.49 4.14 19.05
C TYR A 112 -9.95 4.48 17.65
N LEU A 113 -8.64 4.71 17.52
CA LEU A 113 -8.02 5.00 16.22
C LEU A 113 -8.19 3.85 15.22
N TRP A 114 -8.02 2.60 15.64
CA TRP A 114 -8.31 1.44 14.79
C TRP A 114 -9.79 1.40 14.35
N GLY A 115 -10.71 1.67 15.27
CA GLY A 115 -12.14 1.79 14.97
C GLY A 115 -12.43 2.85 13.90
N THR A 116 -11.78 4.02 14.00
CA THR A 116 -11.92 5.06 12.96
C THR A 116 -11.39 4.61 11.60
N CYS A 117 -10.28 3.86 11.56
CA CYS A 117 -9.74 3.31 10.31
C CYS A 117 -10.68 2.28 9.69
N ILE A 118 -11.29 1.39 10.50
CA ILE A 118 -12.29 0.43 10.04
C ILE A 118 -13.50 1.15 9.42
N LEU A 119 -13.99 2.19 10.08
CA LEU A 119 -15.12 2.99 9.57
C LEU A 119 -14.76 3.68 8.25
N ILE A 120 -13.59 4.32 8.15
CA ILE A 120 -13.14 4.99 6.92
C ILE A 120 -13.00 3.97 5.78
N GLY A 121 -12.33 2.84 6.01
CA GLY A 121 -12.20 1.77 5.01
C GLY A 121 -13.57 1.21 4.58
N GLY A 122 -14.46 0.99 5.55
CA GLY A 122 -15.83 0.51 5.33
C GLY A 122 -16.75 1.51 4.63
N ILE A 123 -16.41 2.80 4.54
CA ILE A 123 -17.20 3.82 3.82
C ILE A 123 -16.56 4.13 2.47
N LYS A 124 -15.26 4.40 2.46
CA LYS A 124 -14.54 5.02 1.34
C LYS A 124 -13.84 4.03 0.41
N ALA A 125 -13.57 2.80 0.83
CA ALA A 125 -12.97 1.81 -0.06
C ALA A 125 -13.98 1.29 -1.11
N PRO A 126 -13.53 0.94 -2.33
CA PRO A 126 -12.19 1.20 -2.85
C PRO A 126 -12.01 2.68 -3.23
N GLY A 127 -10.85 3.23 -2.87
CA GLY A 127 -10.34 4.51 -3.32
C GLY A 127 -10.06 4.52 -4.83
N GLN A 128 -9.88 5.72 -5.36
CA GLN A 128 -9.99 6.09 -6.78
C GLN A 128 -9.52 5.01 -7.77
N THR A 129 -10.45 4.53 -8.61
CA THR A 129 -10.12 3.66 -9.75
C THR A 129 -10.56 4.28 -11.05
N THR A 130 -9.67 4.27 -12.03
CA THR A 130 -9.94 4.70 -13.41
C THR A 130 -10.88 3.73 -14.14
N LYS A 131 -10.99 2.49 -13.65
CA LYS A 131 -11.96 1.48 -14.10
C LYS A 131 -13.23 1.55 -13.28
N ALA A 132 -14.37 1.50 -13.95
CA ALA A 132 -15.66 1.22 -13.33
C ALA A 132 -15.64 -0.23 -12.82
N PHE A 133 -15.90 -0.40 -11.52
CA PHE A 133 -16.13 -1.71 -10.92
C PHE A 133 -17.62 -1.99 -10.90
N THR A 134 -17.99 -3.27 -10.99
CA THR A 134 -19.36 -3.70 -10.67
C THR A 134 -19.64 -3.50 -9.18
N GLU A 135 -20.91 -3.38 -8.79
CA GLU A 135 -21.28 -3.25 -7.38
C GLU A 135 -20.75 -4.40 -6.53
N GLU A 136 -20.76 -5.61 -7.08
CA GLU A 136 -20.21 -6.80 -6.43
C GLU A 136 -18.70 -6.67 -6.19
N GLN A 137 -17.94 -6.19 -7.17
CA GLN A 137 -16.50 -5.97 -7.04
C GLN A 137 -16.17 -4.90 -5.99
N ILE A 138 -16.97 -3.83 -5.93
CA ILE A 138 -16.86 -2.79 -4.91
C ILE A 138 -17.07 -3.40 -3.53
N TRP A 139 -18.13 -4.19 -3.34
CA TRP A 139 -18.42 -4.82 -2.06
C TRP A 139 -17.33 -5.80 -1.62
N ARG A 140 -16.84 -6.63 -2.55
CA ARG A 140 -15.71 -7.55 -2.28
C ARG A 140 -14.45 -6.80 -1.85
N LYS A 141 -14.09 -5.70 -2.53
CA LYS A 141 -12.91 -4.89 -2.16
C LYS A 141 -13.09 -4.18 -0.81
N LYS A 142 -14.29 -3.68 -0.52
CA LYS A 142 -14.62 -3.08 0.77
C LYS A 142 -14.54 -4.10 1.91
N ALA A 143 -15.13 -5.28 1.72
CA ALA A 143 -15.05 -6.37 2.69
C ALA A 143 -13.59 -6.80 2.91
N ALA A 144 -12.81 -7.00 1.84
CA ALA A 144 -11.39 -7.34 1.96
C ALA A 144 -10.57 -6.26 2.68
N THR A 145 -10.86 -4.98 2.42
CA THR A 145 -10.23 -3.85 3.13
C THR A 145 -10.53 -3.90 4.62
N VAL A 146 -11.80 -4.05 5.00
CA VAL A 146 -12.23 -4.11 6.41
C VAL A 146 -11.64 -5.35 7.10
N LEU A 147 -11.69 -6.52 6.47
CA LEU A 147 -11.12 -7.76 7.00
C LEU A 147 -9.61 -7.63 7.21
N PHE A 148 -8.90 -7.01 6.27
CA PHE A 148 -7.46 -6.77 6.41
C PHE A 148 -7.15 -5.81 7.57
N ILE A 149 -7.92 -4.73 7.74
CA ILE A 149 -7.75 -3.82 8.89
C ILE A 149 -8.05 -4.54 10.21
N ILE A 150 -9.10 -5.36 10.29
CA ILE A 150 -9.43 -6.16 11.47
C ILE A 150 -8.30 -7.15 11.79
N PHE A 151 -7.74 -7.79 10.78
CA PHE A 151 -6.57 -8.68 10.94
C PHE A 151 -5.35 -7.92 11.51
N LEU A 152 -5.02 -6.75 10.95
CA LEU A 152 -3.93 -5.91 11.47
C LEU A 152 -4.21 -5.39 12.88
N TRP A 153 -5.47 -5.07 13.21
CA TRP A 153 -5.89 -4.71 14.56
C TRP A 153 -5.66 -5.86 15.55
N GLY A 154 -6.02 -7.10 15.17
CA GLY A 154 -5.73 -8.30 15.96
C GLY A 154 -4.24 -8.47 16.27
N ILE A 155 -3.37 -8.30 15.26
CA ILE A 155 -1.91 -8.29 15.44
C ILE A 155 -1.48 -7.15 16.40
N SER A 156 -2.04 -5.96 16.23
CA SER A 156 -1.77 -4.80 17.08
C SER A 156 -2.13 -5.06 18.55
N VAL A 157 -3.19 -5.83 18.83
CA VAL A 157 -3.55 -6.23 20.21
C VAL A 157 -2.52 -7.20 20.80
N VAL A 158 -2.02 -8.16 20.02
CA VAL A 158 -0.97 -9.10 20.46
C VAL A 158 0.36 -8.38 20.71
N LEU A 159 0.68 -7.34 19.94
CA LEU A 159 1.90 -6.53 20.08
C LEU A 159 1.80 -5.46 21.18
N LYS A 160 0.92 -5.61 22.17
CA LYS A 160 0.75 -4.64 23.26
C LYS A 160 2.09 -4.35 23.95
N GLY A 161 2.43 -3.06 24.08
CA GLY A 161 3.67 -2.60 24.68
C GLY A 161 4.86 -2.51 23.72
N SER A 162 4.74 -3.05 22.50
CA SER A 162 5.74 -2.87 21.45
C SER A 162 5.52 -1.56 20.69
N TYR A 163 6.60 -0.84 20.40
CA TYR A 163 6.56 0.36 19.54
C TYR A 163 6.11 0.03 18.11
N LEU A 164 6.29 -1.21 17.64
CA LEU A 164 5.84 -1.67 16.33
C LEU A 164 4.33 -1.54 16.15
N ARG A 165 3.56 -1.71 17.22
CA ARG A 165 2.11 -1.50 17.24
C ARG A 165 1.73 -0.12 16.73
N ASN A 166 2.47 0.90 17.15
CA ASN A 166 2.18 2.28 16.78
C ASN A 166 2.65 2.58 15.35
N ILE A 167 3.77 2.00 14.92
CA ILE A 167 4.23 2.08 13.52
C ILE A 167 3.19 1.48 12.57
N MET A 168 2.61 0.33 12.92
CA MET A 168 1.50 -0.28 12.18
C MET A 168 0.31 0.67 12.08
N LEU A 169 -0.13 1.22 13.22
CA LEU A 169 -1.28 2.12 13.27
C LEU A 169 -1.07 3.38 12.41
N ILE A 170 0.08 4.04 12.53
CA ILE A 170 0.39 5.24 11.72
C ILE A 170 0.43 4.90 10.24
N SER A 171 0.98 3.75 9.87
CA SER A 171 1.00 3.29 8.47
C SER A 171 -0.41 3.07 7.93
N VAL A 172 -1.32 2.50 8.72
CA VAL A 172 -2.74 2.34 8.36
C VAL A 172 -3.45 3.69 8.28
N ILE A 173 -3.19 4.62 9.20
CA ILE A 173 -3.75 5.97 9.16
C ILE A 173 -3.33 6.70 7.88
N PHE A 174 -2.06 6.66 7.49
CA PHE A 174 -1.61 7.28 6.25
C PHE A 174 -2.33 6.70 5.02
N GLU A 175 -2.57 5.39 5.00
CA GLU A 175 -3.32 4.76 3.92
C GLU A 175 -4.78 5.25 3.92
N MET A 176 -5.44 5.33 5.09
CA MET A 176 -6.80 5.87 5.19
C MET A 176 -6.89 7.32 4.71
N LEU A 177 -5.92 8.15 5.08
CA LEU A 177 -5.81 9.54 4.61
C LEU A 177 -5.68 9.62 3.09
N SER A 178 -4.97 8.66 2.48
CA SER A 178 -4.80 8.59 1.01
C SER A 178 -6.10 8.32 0.27
N ILE A 179 -7.08 7.68 0.92
CA ILE A 179 -8.37 7.28 0.34
C ILE A 179 -9.45 8.35 0.53
N LEU A 180 -9.40 9.12 1.63
CA LEU A 180 -10.38 10.18 1.92
C LEU A 180 -10.70 11.14 0.76
N PRO A 181 -9.70 11.71 0.04
CA PRO A 181 -9.94 12.65 -1.05
C PRO A 181 -10.43 11.98 -2.35
N CYS A 182 -10.45 10.64 -2.42
CA CYS A 182 -10.95 9.94 -3.58
C CYS A 182 -12.47 10.17 -3.72
N LYS A 183 -12.88 10.84 -4.79
CA LYS A 183 -14.29 10.91 -5.18
C LYS A 183 -14.71 9.56 -5.78
N ARG A 184 -15.82 9.01 -5.29
CA ARG A 184 -16.46 7.85 -5.93
C ARG A 184 -17.00 8.34 -7.27
N ASN A 185 -16.47 7.81 -8.38
CA ASN A 185 -17.12 8.02 -9.67
C ASN A 185 -18.50 7.37 -9.57
N LYS A 186 -19.55 8.19 -9.60
CA LYS A 186 -20.91 7.69 -9.80
C LYS A 186 -20.94 7.17 -11.24
N ILE A 187 -21.33 5.90 -11.40
CA ILE A 187 -21.69 5.35 -12.71
C ILE A 187 -22.85 6.16 -13.24
#